data_AF-A0A956KKE1-F1
#
_entry.id   AF-A0A956KKE1-F1
#
_cell.length_a   1.000
_cell.length_b   1.000
_cell.length_c   1.000
_cell.angle_alpha   90.00
_cell.angle_beta   90.00
_cell.angle_gamma   90.00
#
_symmetry.space_group_name_H-M   'P 1'
#
loop_
_entity.id
_entity.type
_entity.pdbx_description
1 polymer ?
#
loop_
_entity_poly.entity_id
_entity_poly.type
_entity_poly.pdbx_seq_one_letter_code
_entity_poly.pdbx_strand_id
1 'polypeptide(L)'
;CLDKPTRAALAALWLHDAQKEHASVPAFSRISWMLAAVGAPAELLEGAHKAALEEIEHTRLCFALAAGYEGRSHSVEAMPDLLLGMDFGDDPLITLAVESLGDGCLLEDYNADVAAACAVTCREPVTRSVLETIAVEERSHADFSWAVLEWLLARDRVRIAPAIDAALTKLQAYPRPTAVSGDKQALIDLADADALLAHGRLPDSRWAALWTERLALTAARVRTLLHEDASARAA
;
A
#
# COMPACT_ATOMS: atom_id res chain seq x y z
N CYS A 1 -2.09 -2.31 -32.04
CA CYS A 1 -2.47 -3.68 -31.63
C CYS A 1 -1.29 -4.23 -30.86
N LEU A 2 -1.45 -4.62 -29.60
CA LEU A 2 -0.35 -5.15 -28.77
C LEU A 2 0.02 -6.56 -29.25
N ASP A 3 1.31 -6.91 -29.23
CA ASP A 3 1.74 -8.29 -29.49
C ASP A 3 1.33 -9.25 -28.36
N LYS A 4 1.46 -10.56 -28.63
CA LYS A 4 1.03 -11.59 -27.67
C LYS A 4 1.86 -11.58 -26.38
N PRO A 5 3.22 -11.52 -26.42
CA PRO A 5 4.03 -11.43 -25.20
C PRO A 5 3.66 -10.26 -24.30
N THR A 6 3.49 -9.06 -24.87
CA THR A 6 3.15 -7.85 -24.13
C THR A 6 1.80 -7.94 -23.47
N ARG A 7 0.78 -8.49 -24.16
CA ARG A 7 -0.53 -8.73 -23.53
C ARG A 7 -0.44 -9.72 -22.36
N ALA A 8 0.34 -10.79 -22.50
CA ALA A 8 0.54 -11.76 -21.44
C ALA A 8 1.25 -11.14 -20.21
N ALA A 9 2.27 -10.32 -20.45
CA ALA A 9 2.96 -9.58 -19.41
C ALA A 9 2.02 -8.61 -18.66
N LEU A 10 1.26 -7.79 -19.40
CA LEU A 10 0.30 -6.85 -18.81
C LEU A 10 -0.78 -7.58 -18.01
N ALA A 11 -1.33 -8.67 -18.54
CA ALA A 11 -2.31 -9.49 -17.83
C ALA A 11 -1.74 -10.04 -16.51
N ALA A 12 -0.53 -10.59 -16.53
CA ALA A 12 0.12 -11.16 -15.36
C ALA A 12 0.43 -10.11 -14.29
N LEU A 13 0.84 -8.90 -14.69
CA LEU A 13 1.08 -7.79 -13.76
C LEU A 13 -0.21 -7.28 -13.13
N TRP A 14 -1.28 -7.06 -13.92
CA TRP A 14 -2.57 -6.60 -13.37
C TRP A 14 -3.25 -7.66 -12.50
N LEU A 15 -3.06 -8.94 -12.83
CA LEU A 15 -3.50 -10.03 -11.98
C LEU A 15 -2.77 -10.04 -10.63
N HIS A 16 -1.45 -9.80 -10.65
CA HIS A 16 -0.64 -9.72 -9.43
C HIS A 16 -1.08 -8.57 -8.53
N ASP A 17 -1.34 -7.40 -9.11
CA ASP A 17 -1.83 -6.24 -8.36
C ASP A 17 -3.20 -6.54 -7.77
N ALA A 18 -4.14 -7.07 -8.56
CA ALA A 18 -5.47 -7.46 -8.06
C ALA A 18 -5.42 -8.43 -6.87
N GLN A 19 -4.45 -9.35 -6.87
CA GLN A 19 -4.25 -10.29 -5.76
C GLN A 19 -3.71 -9.61 -4.51
N LYS A 20 -2.84 -8.59 -4.66
CA LYS A 20 -2.35 -7.78 -3.55
C LYS A 20 -3.44 -6.92 -2.94
N GLU A 21 -4.21 -6.21 -3.75
CA GLU A 21 -5.33 -5.37 -3.25
C GLU A 21 -6.38 -6.25 -2.58
N HIS A 22 -6.59 -7.47 -3.08
CA HIS A 22 -7.52 -8.37 -2.40
C HIS A 22 -7.00 -8.83 -1.03
N ALA A 23 -5.69 -9.04 -0.92
CA ALA A 23 -5.04 -9.50 0.31
C ALA A 23 -4.91 -8.39 1.36
N SER A 24 -5.07 -7.11 1.01
CA SER A 24 -5.08 -5.98 1.95
C SER A 24 -6.43 -5.86 2.70
N VAL A 25 -7.54 -6.29 2.10
CA VAL A 25 -8.90 -6.18 2.69
C VAL A 25 -9.00 -6.82 4.09
N PRO A 26 -8.48 -8.04 4.35
CA PRO A 26 -8.43 -8.60 5.70
C PRO A 26 -7.55 -7.79 6.66
N ALA A 27 -6.49 -7.14 6.19
CA ALA A 27 -5.63 -6.30 7.03
C ALA A 27 -6.38 -5.07 7.55
N PHE A 28 -7.12 -4.36 6.69
CA PHE A 28 -7.99 -3.26 7.13
C PHE A 28 -9.12 -3.73 8.04
N SER A 29 -9.68 -4.92 7.78
CA SER A 29 -10.67 -5.54 8.67
C SER A 29 -10.08 -5.79 10.07
N ARG A 30 -8.85 -6.29 10.15
CA ARG A 30 -8.12 -6.50 11.41
C ARG A 30 -7.82 -5.19 12.13
N ILE A 31 -7.41 -4.15 11.40
CA ILE A 31 -7.20 -2.81 11.95
C ILE A 31 -8.49 -2.27 12.57
N SER A 32 -9.64 -2.39 11.88
CA SER A 32 -10.93 -1.95 12.43
C SER A 32 -11.29 -2.63 13.75
N TRP A 33 -10.98 -3.92 13.88
CA TRP A 33 -11.17 -4.68 15.12
C TRP A 33 -10.26 -4.20 16.24
N MET A 34 -8.97 -3.99 15.96
CA MET A 34 -8.03 -3.48 16.96
C MET A 34 -8.43 -2.09 17.43
N LEU A 35 -8.77 -1.18 16.51
CA LEU A 35 -9.24 0.17 16.82
C LEU A 35 -10.47 0.14 17.73
N ALA A 36 -11.45 -0.72 17.43
CA ALA A 36 -12.61 -0.91 18.31
C ALA A 36 -12.21 -1.45 19.69
N ALA A 37 -11.33 -2.45 19.75
CA ALA A 37 -10.88 -3.08 20.98
C ALA A 37 -10.13 -2.11 21.92
N VAL A 38 -9.39 -1.15 21.36
CA VAL A 38 -8.66 -0.13 22.14
C VAL A 38 -9.47 1.15 22.40
N GLY A 39 -10.71 1.23 21.90
CA GLY A 39 -11.61 2.36 22.07
C GLY A 39 -11.15 3.60 21.29
N ALA A 40 -10.82 3.41 20.01
CA ALA A 40 -10.51 4.51 19.10
C ALA A 40 -11.75 5.36 18.73
N PRO A 41 -11.57 6.64 18.35
CA PRO A 41 -12.63 7.48 17.82
C PRO A 41 -13.30 6.88 16.58
N ALA A 42 -14.58 7.21 16.38
CA ALA A 42 -15.39 6.65 15.29
C ALA A 42 -14.82 6.98 13.91
N GLU A 43 -14.16 8.12 13.76
CA GLU A 43 -13.55 8.59 12.52
C GLU A 43 -12.40 7.68 12.06
N LEU A 44 -11.64 7.08 13.00
CA LEU A 44 -10.60 6.11 12.65
C LEU A 44 -11.20 4.77 12.24
N LEU A 45 -12.32 4.36 12.85
CA LEU A 45 -13.03 3.15 12.42
C LEU A 45 -13.62 3.33 11.01
N GLU A 46 -14.20 4.50 10.73
CA GLU A 46 -14.68 4.86 9.40
C GLU A 46 -13.55 4.82 8.37
N GLY A 47 -12.37 5.38 8.70
CA GLY A 47 -11.18 5.33 7.85
C GLY A 47 -10.77 3.90 7.48
N ALA A 48 -10.71 2.99 8.45
CA ALA A 48 -10.37 1.59 8.20
C ALA A 48 -11.39 0.89 7.27
N HIS A 49 -12.70 1.14 7.46
CA HIS A 49 -13.73 0.58 6.61
C HIS A 49 -13.76 1.19 5.20
N LYS A 50 -13.49 2.49 5.08
CA LYS A 50 -13.36 3.17 3.79
C LYS A 50 -12.23 2.56 2.98
N ALA A 51 -11.04 2.42 3.58
CA ALA A 51 -9.88 1.81 2.93
C ALA A 51 -10.20 0.38 2.46
N ALA A 52 -10.79 -0.46 3.32
CA ALA A 52 -11.20 -1.81 2.93
C ALA A 52 -12.18 -1.86 1.74
N LEU A 53 -13.07 -0.87 1.60
CA LEU A 53 -14.01 -0.80 0.48
C LEU A 53 -13.33 -0.33 -0.81
N GLU A 54 -12.39 0.60 -0.71
CA GLU A 54 -11.58 1.07 -1.84
C GLU A 54 -10.69 -0.06 -2.38
N GLU A 55 -10.06 -0.85 -1.51
CA GLU A 55 -9.28 -2.04 -1.88
C GLU A 55 -10.09 -3.10 -2.64
N ILE A 56 -11.36 -3.30 -2.25
CA ILE A 56 -12.28 -4.17 -3.00
C ILE A 56 -12.53 -3.62 -4.40
N GLU A 57 -12.60 -2.31 -4.57
CA GLU A 57 -12.77 -1.69 -5.87
C GLU A 57 -11.48 -1.74 -6.70
N HIS A 58 -10.31 -1.47 -6.11
CA HIS A 58 -9.01 -1.62 -6.78
C HIS A 58 -8.82 -3.06 -7.29
N THR A 59 -9.14 -4.05 -6.45
CA THR A 59 -9.15 -5.47 -6.82
C THR A 59 -9.96 -5.71 -8.11
N ARG A 60 -11.18 -5.17 -8.18
CA ARG A 60 -12.06 -5.33 -9.35
C ARG A 60 -11.50 -4.64 -10.58
N LEU A 61 -11.00 -3.42 -10.44
CA LEU A 61 -10.41 -2.65 -11.54
C LEU A 61 -9.17 -3.36 -12.11
N CYS A 62 -8.28 -3.85 -11.24
CA CYS A 62 -7.09 -4.60 -11.64
C CYS A 62 -7.45 -5.93 -12.32
N PHE A 63 -8.44 -6.68 -11.82
CA PHE A 63 -8.94 -7.87 -12.51
C PHE A 63 -9.56 -7.55 -13.87
N ALA A 64 -10.29 -6.44 -14.00
CA ALA A 64 -10.87 -6.00 -15.26
C ALA A 64 -9.79 -5.65 -16.29
N LEU A 65 -8.71 -4.97 -15.87
CA LEU A 65 -7.55 -4.71 -16.71
C LEU A 65 -6.88 -6.02 -17.15
N ALA A 66 -6.61 -6.95 -16.22
CA ALA A 66 -6.04 -8.26 -16.54
C ALA A 66 -6.90 -9.03 -17.57
N ALA A 67 -8.22 -9.03 -17.38
CA ALA A 67 -9.17 -9.63 -18.30
C ALA A 67 -9.17 -8.97 -19.68
N GLY A 68 -9.01 -7.65 -19.74
CA GLY A 68 -8.91 -6.90 -21.00
C GLY A 68 -7.70 -7.30 -21.86
N TYR A 69 -6.57 -7.67 -21.24
CA TYR A 69 -5.37 -8.08 -21.97
C TYR A 69 -5.37 -9.57 -22.37
N GLU A 70 -5.89 -10.46 -21.51
CA GLU A 70 -5.86 -11.92 -21.73
C GLU A 70 -7.14 -12.47 -22.39
N GLY A 71 -8.25 -11.74 -22.31
CA GLY A 71 -9.55 -12.17 -22.84
C GLY A 71 -10.26 -13.21 -21.97
N ARG A 72 -9.86 -13.36 -20.70
CA ARG A 72 -10.53 -14.23 -19.72
C ARG A 72 -10.74 -13.49 -18.40
N SER A 73 -11.88 -13.75 -17.76
CA SER A 73 -12.15 -13.23 -16.42
C SER A 73 -11.28 -13.91 -15.37
N HIS A 74 -10.91 -13.14 -14.35
CA HIS A 74 -10.20 -13.61 -13.16
C HIS A 74 -11.05 -13.32 -11.93
N SER A 75 -10.76 -14.01 -10.83
CA SER A 75 -11.41 -13.82 -9.54
C SER A 75 -10.40 -14.10 -8.44
N VAL A 76 -10.78 -13.73 -7.22
CA VAL A 76 -10.00 -13.95 -6.01
C VAL A 76 -9.77 -15.45 -5.74
N GLU A 77 -8.59 -15.77 -5.21
CA GLU A 77 -8.26 -17.09 -4.68
C GLU A 77 -8.65 -17.18 -3.20
N ALA A 78 -8.93 -18.38 -2.71
CA ALA A 78 -9.27 -18.59 -1.32
C ALA A 78 -8.07 -18.34 -0.40
N MET A 79 -8.30 -17.68 0.73
CA MET A 79 -7.33 -17.48 1.82
C MET A 79 -7.75 -18.30 3.06
N PRO A 80 -7.64 -19.65 3.03
CA PRO A 80 -8.15 -20.50 4.10
C PRO A 80 -7.48 -20.24 5.45
N ASP A 81 -6.24 -19.75 5.47
CA ASP A 81 -5.49 -19.44 6.69
C ASP A 81 -6.17 -18.37 7.54
N LEU A 82 -7.01 -17.50 6.96
CA LEU A 82 -7.82 -16.53 7.71
C LEU A 82 -8.81 -17.19 8.68
N LEU A 83 -9.18 -18.45 8.44
CA LEU A 83 -10.04 -19.23 9.35
C LEU A 83 -9.31 -19.67 10.63
N LEU A 84 -7.97 -19.62 10.65
CA LEU A 84 -7.17 -19.93 11.84
C LEU A 84 -7.22 -18.80 12.89
N GLY A 85 -7.76 -17.64 12.51
CA GLY A 85 -7.84 -16.43 13.33
C GLY A 85 -6.91 -15.33 12.82
N MET A 86 -7.14 -14.12 13.32
CA MET A 86 -6.29 -12.96 13.04
C MET A 86 -5.28 -12.77 14.17
N ASP A 87 -4.02 -12.48 13.83
CA ASP A 87 -3.00 -12.11 14.79
C ASP A 87 -3.10 -10.62 15.16
N PHE A 88 -3.43 -10.34 16.42
CA PHE A 88 -3.56 -8.98 16.95
C PHE A 88 -2.29 -8.51 17.70
N GLY A 89 -1.26 -9.36 17.75
CA GLY A 89 -0.08 -9.18 18.59
C GLY A 89 -0.40 -9.22 20.09
N ASP A 90 0.65 -9.16 20.90
CA ASP A 90 0.53 -9.18 22.37
C ASP A 90 -0.01 -7.85 22.93
N ASP A 91 0.18 -6.75 22.20
CA ASP A 91 -0.21 -5.40 22.61
C ASP A 91 -0.83 -4.64 21.42
N PRO A 92 -2.17 -4.60 21.31
CA PRO A 92 -2.85 -3.99 20.16
C PRO A 92 -2.48 -2.52 19.90
N LEU A 93 -2.12 -1.74 20.92
CA LEU A 93 -1.71 -0.35 20.73
C LEU A 93 -0.33 -0.25 20.06
N ILE A 94 0.59 -1.15 20.45
CA ILE A 94 1.93 -1.23 19.85
C ILE A 94 1.85 -1.88 18.47
N THR A 95 1.05 -2.92 18.30
CA THR A 95 0.77 -3.57 17.01
C THR A 95 0.26 -2.53 16.01
N LEU A 96 -0.79 -1.78 16.36
CA LEU A 96 -1.29 -0.68 15.53
C LEU A 96 -0.20 0.35 15.22
N ALA A 97 0.57 0.81 16.21
CA ALA A 97 1.60 1.82 15.98
C ALA A 97 2.72 1.35 15.02
N VAL A 98 3.18 0.11 15.17
CA VAL A 98 4.29 -0.43 14.38
C VAL A 98 3.84 -0.75 12.96
N GLU A 99 2.68 -1.40 12.81
CA GLU A 99 2.15 -1.80 11.51
C GLU A 99 1.60 -0.61 10.73
N SER A 100 0.92 0.35 11.38
CA SER A 100 0.50 1.58 10.70
C SER A 100 1.69 2.38 10.18
N LEU A 101 2.86 2.32 10.82
CA LEU A 101 4.06 2.98 10.29
C LEU A 101 4.62 2.26 9.05
N GLY A 102 4.75 0.94 9.11
CA GLY A 102 5.32 0.15 8.02
C GLY A 102 4.37 0.00 6.84
N ASP A 103 3.22 -0.62 7.07
CA ASP A 103 2.30 -0.98 6.00
C ASP A 103 1.50 0.26 5.58
N GLY A 104 0.92 0.97 6.54
CA GLY A 104 0.08 2.14 6.24
C GLY A 104 0.84 3.37 5.74
N CYS A 105 1.76 3.89 6.56
CA CYS A 105 2.41 5.18 6.30
C CYS A 105 3.54 5.11 5.28
N LEU A 106 4.24 3.98 5.17
CA LEU A 106 5.32 3.82 4.20
C LEU A 106 4.83 3.15 2.91
N LEU A 107 4.17 1.99 2.99
CA LEU A 107 3.78 1.26 1.78
C LEU A 107 2.62 1.94 1.04
N GLU A 108 1.54 2.38 1.68
CA GLU A 108 0.44 3.04 0.94
C GLU A 108 0.87 4.39 0.34
N ASP A 109 1.66 5.17 1.07
CA ASP A 109 2.22 6.41 0.53
C ASP A 109 3.13 6.14 -0.69
N TYR A 110 3.86 5.00 -0.68
CA TYR A 110 4.71 4.56 -1.77
C TYR A 110 3.89 4.03 -2.96
N ASN A 111 2.85 3.24 -2.71
CA ASN A 111 1.93 2.73 -3.72
C ASN A 111 1.24 3.90 -4.43
N ALA A 112 0.82 4.93 -3.68
CA ALA A 112 0.30 6.17 -4.22
C ALA A 112 1.31 6.90 -5.13
N ASP A 113 2.59 7.00 -4.71
CA ASP A 113 3.66 7.61 -5.53
C ASP A 113 3.87 6.84 -6.84
N VAL A 114 3.89 5.51 -6.76
CA VAL A 114 4.08 4.62 -7.90
C VAL A 114 2.90 4.73 -8.86
N ALA A 115 1.65 4.63 -8.37
CA ALA A 115 0.46 4.73 -9.18
C ALA A 115 0.37 6.09 -9.89
N ALA A 116 0.67 7.18 -9.18
CA ALA A 116 0.73 8.52 -9.77
C ALA A 116 1.80 8.62 -10.87
N ALA A 117 3.00 8.09 -10.63
CA ALA A 117 4.06 8.10 -11.63
C ALA A 117 3.72 7.24 -12.86
N CYS A 118 3.08 6.09 -12.65
CA CYS A 118 2.57 5.23 -13.71
C CYS A 118 1.52 5.97 -14.55
N ALA A 119 0.56 6.63 -13.92
CA ALA A 119 -0.50 7.41 -14.57
C ALA A 119 0.07 8.51 -15.49
N VAL A 120 1.08 9.26 -15.02
CA VAL A 120 1.75 10.32 -15.81
C VAL A 120 2.32 9.79 -17.14
N THR A 121 2.85 8.57 -17.15
CA THR A 121 3.44 7.96 -18.35
C THR A 121 2.44 7.19 -19.21
N CYS A 122 1.30 6.83 -18.63
CA CYS A 122 0.30 5.97 -19.25
C CYS A 122 -0.44 6.72 -20.38
N ARG A 123 -0.52 6.07 -21.55
CA ARG A 123 -1.21 6.57 -22.74
C ARG A 123 -2.52 5.85 -23.01
N GLU A 124 -2.69 4.63 -22.48
CA GLU A 124 -3.95 3.91 -22.57
C GLU A 124 -4.98 4.53 -21.59
N PRO A 125 -6.08 5.12 -22.09
CA PRO A 125 -6.94 5.98 -21.27
C PRO A 125 -7.61 5.29 -20.08
N VAL A 126 -8.03 4.03 -20.23
CA VAL A 126 -8.73 3.30 -19.15
C VAL A 126 -7.76 2.98 -18.03
N THR A 127 -6.59 2.45 -18.37
CA THR A 127 -5.52 2.11 -17.44
C THR A 127 -5.03 3.37 -16.71
N ARG A 128 -4.88 4.49 -17.42
CA ARG A 128 -4.53 5.76 -16.77
C ARG A 128 -5.59 6.19 -15.74
N SER A 129 -6.87 6.13 -16.08
CA SER A 129 -7.95 6.49 -15.15
C SER A 129 -7.98 5.61 -13.90
N VAL A 130 -7.70 4.32 -14.05
CA VAL A 130 -7.57 3.40 -12.90
C VAL A 130 -6.38 3.79 -12.03
N LEU A 131 -5.22 4.02 -12.62
CA LEU A 131 -4.01 4.43 -11.89
C LEU A 131 -4.19 5.79 -11.16
N GLU A 132 -4.89 6.75 -11.77
CA GLU A 132 -5.24 8.02 -11.13
C GLU A 132 -6.15 7.84 -9.91
N THR A 133 -7.11 6.90 -10.00
CA THR A 133 -8.02 6.57 -8.89
C THR A 133 -7.25 5.92 -7.75
N ILE A 134 -6.48 4.87 -8.05
CA ILE A 134 -5.63 4.17 -7.07
C ILE A 134 -4.69 5.16 -6.40
N ALA A 135 -3.99 6.03 -7.15
CA ALA A 135 -3.05 6.99 -6.58
C ALA A 135 -3.68 7.95 -5.54
N VAL A 136 -4.92 8.37 -5.74
CA VAL A 136 -5.63 9.25 -4.81
C VAL A 136 -6.11 8.48 -3.57
N GLU A 137 -6.67 7.29 -3.77
CA GLU A 137 -7.25 6.49 -2.71
C GLU A 137 -6.16 5.90 -1.79
N GLU A 138 -5.06 5.41 -2.36
CA GLU A 138 -3.86 4.96 -1.64
C GLU A 138 -3.25 6.07 -0.78
N ARG A 139 -3.22 7.31 -1.30
CA ARG A 139 -2.77 8.45 -0.47
C ARG A 139 -3.69 8.64 0.74
N SER A 140 -5.00 8.45 0.55
CA SER A 140 -5.96 8.56 1.65
C SER A 140 -5.81 7.45 2.69
N HIS A 141 -5.35 6.25 2.28
CA HIS A 141 -5.03 5.14 3.20
C HIS A 141 -3.78 5.44 4.04
N ALA A 142 -2.77 6.04 3.41
CA ALA A 142 -1.59 6.52 4.12
C ALA A 142 -1.97 7.63 5.12
N ASP A 143 -2.78 8.61 4.71
CA ASP A 143 -3.26 9.69 5.58
C ASP A 143 -4.06 9.15 6.78
N PHE A 144 -4.91 8.15 6.56
CA PHE A 144 -5.58 7.41 7.62
C PHE A 144 -4.57 6.80 8.61
N SER A 145 -3.53 6.14 8.10
CA SER A 145 -2.50 5.50 8.93
C SER A 145 -1.69 6.52 9.73
N TRP A 146 -1.40 7.68 9.16
CA TRP A 146 -0.79 8.80 9.89
C TRP A 146 -1.70 9.30 11.02
N ALA A 147 -3.01 9.44 10.78
CA ALA A 147 -3.97 9.83 11.81
C ALA A 147 -4.04 8.81 12.96
N VAL A 148 -3.92 7.51 12.66
CA VAL A 148 -3.79 6.45 13.68
C VAL A 148 -2.54 6.66 14.54
N LEU A 149 -1.38 6.93 13.94
CA LEU A 149 -0.14 7.18 14.69
C LEU A 149 -0.23 8.42 15.58
N GLU A 150 -0.77 9.51 15.05
CA GLU A 150 -0.99 10.77 15.78
C GLU A 150 -1.91 10.55 16.99
N TRP A 151 -3.01 9.81 16.80
CA TRP A 151 -3.92 9.45 17.87
C TRP A 151 -3.27 8.57 18.94
N LEU A 152 -2.52 7.54 18.55
CA LEU A 152 -1.82 6.64 19.48
C LEU A 152 -0.78 7.39 20.32
N LEU A 153 -0.01 8.29 19.70
CA LEU A 153 0.96 9.14 20.40
C LEU A 153 0.27 10.14 21.35
N ALA A 154 -0.84 10.73 20.96
CA ALA A 154 -1.61 11.61 21.84
C ALA A 154 -2.18 10.86 23.05
N ARG A 155 -2.58 9.59 22.85
CA ARG A 155 -3.12 8.73 23.91
C ARG A 155 -2.07 8.27 24.92
N ASP A 156 -0.92 7.78 24.47
CA ASP A 156 0.11 7.21 25.34
C ASP A 156 1.53 7.34 24.76
N ARG A 157 2.03 8.58 24.63
CA ARG A 157 3.35 8.85 24.05
C ARG A 157 4.49 8.08 24.71
N VAL A 158 4.46 7.91 26.04
CA VAL A 158 5.55 7.23 26.79
C VAL A 158 5.69 5.79 26.35
N ARG A 159 4.56 5.11 26.10
CA ARG A 159 4.54 3.73 25.61
C ARG A 159 4.79 3.64 24.10
N ILE A 160 4.20 4.53 23.31
CA ILE A 160 4.17 4.42 21.84
C ILE A 160 5.43 4.96 21.17
N ALA A 161 5.99 6.07 21.64
CA ALA A 161 7.15 6.70 20.99
C ALA A 161 8.37 5.76 20.88
N PRO A 162 8.77 4.98 21.91
CA PRO A 162 9.87 4.03 21.78
C PRO A 162 9.63 2.94 20.74
N ALA A 163 8.38 2.49 20.58
CA ALA A 163 8.04 1.46 19.59
C ALA A 163 8.09 2.01 18.16
N ILE A 164 7.59 3.23 17.95
CA ILE A 164 7.70 3.93 16.66
C ILE A 164 9.17 4.20 16.30
N ASP A 165 10.00 4.62 17.26
CA ASP A 165 11.44 4.86 17.02
C ASP A 165 12.20 3.57 16.66
N ALA A 166 11.91 2.47 17.37
CA ALA A 166 12.43 1.15 17.05
C ALA A 166 11.97 0.66 15.67
N ALA A 167 10.70 0.88 15.32
CA ALA A 167 10.14 0.53 14.01
C ALA A 167 10.78 1.38 12.89
N LEU A 168 10.97 2.68 13.11
CA LEU A 168 11.67 3.57 12.17
C LEU A 168 13.09 3.09 11.86
N THR A 169 13.81 2.59 12.87
CA THR A 169 15.14 2.00 12.65
C THR A 169 15.06 0.77 11.76
N LYS A 170 14.04 -0.09 11.94
CA LYS A 170 13.82 -1.28 11.11
C LYS A 170 13.41 -0.92 9.67
N LEU A 171 12.67 0.17 9.46
CA LEU A 171 12.26 0.61 8.12
C LEU A 171 13.46 0.85 7.19
N GLN A 172 14.59 1.31 7.73
CA GLN A 172 15.80 1.54 6.94
C GLN A 172 16.38 0.26 6.31
N ALA A 173 16.06 -0.90 6.88
CA ALA A 173 16.45 -2.22 6.38
C ALA A 173 15.30 -2.94 5.67
N TYR A 174 14.14 -2.30 5.49
CA TYR A 174 12.97 -2.93 4.89
C TYR A 174 13.23 -3.20 3.40
N PRO A 175 13.00 -4.43 2.91
CA PRO A 175 13.20 -4.76 1.51
C PRO A 175 12.17 -4.02 0.65
N ARG A 176 12.65 -3.21 -0.28
CA ARG A 176 11.79 -2.45 -1.18
C ARG A 176 10.90 -3.39 -2.03
N PRO A 177 9.61 -3.07 -2.23
CA PRO A 177 8.78 -3.71 -3.25
C PRO A 177 9.32 -3.51 -4.67
N THR A 178 9.41 -4.58 -5.46
CA THR A 178 9.86 -4.51 -6.86
C THR A 178 8.71 -4.37 -7.84
N ALA A 179 8.98 -3.76 -8.99
CA ALA A 179 7.98 -3.60 -10.05
C ALA A 179 7.46 -4.93 -10.63
N VAL A 180 8.27 -5.98 -10.52
CA VAL A 180 8.00 -7.31 -11.08
C VAL A 180 8.42 -8.35 -10.05
N SER A 181 7.57 -9.36 -9.83
CA SER A 181 7.93 -10.53 -9.02
C SER A 181 8.79 -11.50 -9.84
N GLY A 182 9.73 -12.21 -9.20
CA GLY A 182 10.72 -13.02 -9.92
C GLY A 182 10.13 -14.09 -10.85
N ASP A 183 8.98 -14.67 -10.49
CA ASP A 183 8.20 -15.62 -11.30
C ASP A 183 7.67 -15.02 -12.61
N LYS A 184 7.54 -13.68 -12.69
CA LYS A 184 7.01 -12.96 -13.86
C LYS A 184 8.11 -12.38 -14.74
N GLN A 185 9.37 -12.38 -14.31
CA GLN A 185 10.48 -11.73 -15.04
C GLN A 185 10.60 -12.23 -16.48
N ALA A 186 10.49 -13.54 -16.69
CA ALA A 186 10.57 -14.14 -18.04
C ALA A 186 9.46 -13.65 -18.99
N LEU A 187 8.28 -13.29 -18.47
CA LEU A 187 7.22 -12.70 -19.29
C LEU A 187 7.54 -11.26 -19.68
N ILE A 188 8.12 -10.50 -18.75
CA ILE A 188 8.47 -9.08 -18.97
C ILE A 188 9.63 -8.96 -19.96
N ASP A 189 10.62 -9.85 -19.88
CA ASP A 189 11.78 -9.86 -20.78
C ASP A 189 11.39 -10.10 -22.26
N LEU A 190 10.22 -10.71 -22.50
CA LEU A 190 9.69 -10.97 -23.84
C LEU A 190 8.73 -9.87 -24.34
N ALA A 191 8.33 -8.93 -23.49
CA ALA A 191 7.37 -7.88 -23.80
C ALA A 191 8.04 -6.63 -24.40
N ASP A 192 7.28 -5.86 -25.16
CA ASP A 192 7.69 -4.55 -25.65
C ASP A 192 7.69 -3.54 -24.48
N ALA A 193 8.87 -3.05 -24.11
CA ALA A 193 9.06 -2.12 -23.00
C ALA A 193 8.34 -0.77 -23.21
N ASP A 194 8.26 -0.26 -24.45
CA ASP A 194 7.56 0.99 -24.76
C ASP A 194 6.05 0.80 -24.65
N ALA A 195 5.56 -0.38 -25.01
CA ALA A 195 4.16 -0.75 -24.82
C ALA A 195 3.82 -0.95 -23.34
N LEU A 196 4.69 -1.60 -22.54
CA LEU A 196 4.51 -1.68 -21.08
C LEU A 196 4.39 -0.28 -20.46
N LEU A 197 5.29 0.64 -20.81
CA LEU A 197 5.24 2.03 -20.38
C LEU A 197 3.95 2.75 -20.82
N ALA A 198 3.54 2.57 -22.09
CA ALA A 198 2.31 3.14 -22.63
C ALA A 198 1.05 2.67 -21.89
N HIS A 199 1.13 1.51 -21.25
CA HIS A 199 0.07 0.90 -20.46
C HIS A 199 0.34 1.00 -18.95
N GLY A 200 1.15 1.98 -18.53
CA GLY A 200 1.31 2.36 -17.12
C GLY A 200 2.22 1.44 -16.31
N ARG A 201 3.11 0.67 -16.95
CA ARG A 201 4.10 -0.17 -16.26
C ARG A 201 5.49 0.48 -16.32
N LEU A 202 5.92 1.03 -15.20
CA LEU A 202 7.24 1.62 -15.04
C LEU A 202 8.33 0.55 -14.83
N PRO A 203 9.57 0.77 -15.29
CA PRO A 203 10.69 -0.10 -14.97
C PRO A 203 11.06 0.00 -13.48
N ASP A 204 11.65 -1.07 -12.95
CA ASP A 204 12.00 -1.16 -11.52
C ASP A 204 13.00 -0.08 -11.05
N SER A 205 13.81 0.48 -11.94
CA SER A 205 14.67 1.63 -11.62
C SER A 205 13.88 2.87 -11.17
N ARG A 206 12.68 3.08 -11.71
CA ARG A 206 11.78 4.16 -11.27
C ARG A 206 11.15 3.85 -9.92
N TRP A 207 10.78 2.59 -9.68
CA TRP A 207 10.29 2.12 -8.38
C TRP A 207 11.36 2.31 -7.28
N ALA A 208 12.63 2.02 -7.59
CA ALA A 208 13.75 2.20 -6.68
C ALA A 208 13.98 3.67 -6.30
N ALA A 209 13.89 4.58 -7.28
CA ALA A 209 14.00 6.02 -7.01
C ALA A 209 12.88 6.52 -6.10
N LEU A 210 11.62 6.18 -6.41
CA LEU A 210 10.45 6.56 -5.61
C LEU A 210 10.53 6.01 -4.17
N TRP A 211 11.02 4.79 -4.00
CA TRP A 211 11.18 4.20 -2.66
C TRP A 211 12.20 4.96 -1.82
N THR A 212 13.32 5.33 -2.44
CA THR A 212 14.39 6.08 -1.75
C THR A 212 13.86 7.42 -1.26
N GLU A 213 13.09 8.11 -2.11
CA GLU A 213 12.43 9.36 -1.76
C GLU A 213 11.40 9.17 -0.66
N ARG A 214 10.48 8.20 -0.82
CA ARG A 214 9.41 7.95 0.13
C ARG A 214 9.94 7.55 1.50
N LEU A 215 10.92 6.65 1.56
CA LEU A 215 11.54 6.23 2.82
C LEU A 215 12.16 7.43 3.57
N ALA A 216 12.77 8.37 2.85
CA ALA A 216 13.32 9.59 3.44
C ALA A 216 12.22 10.52 3.97
N LEU A 217 11.13 10.71 3.20
CA LEU A 217 9.98 11.54 3.59
C LEU A 217 9.26 10.96 4.82
N THR A 218 8.95 9.67 4.82
CA THR A 218 8.33 8.97 5.95
C THR A 218 9.22 9.10 7.20
N ALA A 219 10.53 8.86 7.07
CA ALA A 219 11.46 9.01 8.19
C ALA A 219 11.51 10.44 8.75
N ALA A 220 11.47 11.46 7.88
CA ALA A 220 11.46 12.86 8.29
C ALA A 220 10.15 13.22 9.03
N ARG A 221 9.00 12.75 8.55
CA ARG A 221 7.69 12.96 9.19
C ARG A 221 7.62 12.29 10.55
N VAL A 222 8.08 11.04 10.68
CA VAL A 222 8.14 10.34 11.98
C VAL A 222 9.00 11.09 12.98
N ARG A 223 10.20 11.53 12.59
CA ARG A 223 11.08 12.30 13.50
C ARG A 223 10.40 13.57 13.99
N THR A 224 9.74 14.29 13.09
CA THR A 224 8.97 15.49 13.45
C THR A 224 7.89 15.16 14.49
N LEU A 225 7.08 14.13 14.22
CA LEU A 225 6.01 13.68 15.11
C LEU A 225 6.50 13.21 16.50
N LEU A 226 7.71 12.63 16.56
CA LEU A 226 8.36 12.25 17.82
C LEU A 226 8.90 13.47 18.59
N HIS A 227 9.30 14.55 17.91
CA HIS A 227 9.90 15.75 18.50
C HIS A 227 8.91 16.86 18.90
N GLU A 228 7.75 16.98 18.26
CA GLU A 228 6.77 18.08 18.46
C GLU A 228 6.33 18.30 19.92
N ASP A 229 6.40 17.29 20.79
CA ASP A 229 6.00 17.40 22.21
C ASP A 229 7.20 17.50 23.19
N ALA A 230 8.44 17.32 22.72
CA ALA A 230 9.63 17.61 23.54
C ALA A 230 9.76 19.13 23.78
N SER A 231 9.34 19.93 22.81
CA SER A 231 9.33 21.39 22.87
C SER A 231 8.17 21.94 23.70
N ALA A 232 6.99 21.30 23.67
CA ALA A 232 5.82 21.72 24.43
C ALA A 232 5.91 21.40 25.94
N ARG A 233 6.74 20.43 26.34
CA ARG A 233 7.04 20.11 27.76
C ARG A 233 8.22 20.89 28.34
N ALA A 234 8.98 21.60 27.50
CA ALA A 234 10.11 22.43 27.89
C ALA A 234 9.75 23.93 28.01
N ALA A 235 8.50 24.29 27.71
CA ALA A 235 7.91 25.62 27.85
C ALA A 235 6.94 25.65 29.04
#